data_AF-A0A925FKH2-F1
#
_entry.id   AF-A0A925FKH2-F1
#
_cell.length_a   1.000
_cell.length_b   1.000
_cell.length_c   1.000
_cell.angle_alpha   90.00
_cell.angle_beta   90.00
_cell.angle_gamma   90.00
#
_symmetry.space_group_name_H-M   'P 1'
#
loop_
_entity.id
_entity.type
_entity.pdbx_description
1 polymer ?
#
loop_
_entity_poly.entity_id
_entity_poly.type
_entity_poly.pdbx_seq_one_letter_code
_entity_poly.pdbx_strand_id
1 'polypeptide(L)'
;MSAGMPLRRALEALRDFRSGRDVIVTTMGAAREWMAMGPLHPQDFVMVPSSMGQATSLGLGLALARPDLRVTVVNGDGSMLMNLGSLVTIAALRPPNLVVIVSVNGAYEVTGAQPTPGVAAGTDLAA
;
A
#
# COMPACT_ATOMS: atom_id res chain seq x y z
N MET A 1 17.19 17.28 -0.27
CA MET A 1 16.14 16.32 -0.67
C MET A 1 14.81 17.06 -0.56
N SER A 2 14.02 17.14 -1.63
CA SER A 2 12.65 17.66 -1.52
C SER A 2 11.92 16.81 -0.48
N ALA A 3 11.21 17.43 0.47
CA ALA A 3 10.32 16.67 1.32
C ALA A 3 9.33 15.90 0.43
N GLY A 4 9.29 14.57 0.55
CA GLY A 4 8.34 13.74 -0.18
C GLY A 4 6.90 14.13 0.18
N MET A 5 5.93 13.76 -0.68
CA MET A 5 4.52 13.97 -0.37
C MET A 5 4.14 13.21 0.92
N PRO A 6 3.49 13.85 1.91
CA PRO A 6 3.02 13.15 3.09
C PRO A 6 1.98 12.08 2.74
N LEU A 7 2.00 10.93 3.43
CA LEU A 7 1.06 9.83 3.24
C LEU A 7 -0.40 10.31 3.24
N ARG A 8 -0.77 11.15 4.22
CA ARG A 8 -2.12 11.71 4.34
C ARG A 8 -2.57 12.45 3.08
N ARG A 9 -1.69 13.28 2.48
CA ARG A 9 -2.00 13.98 1.23
C ARG A 9 -2.15 13.03 0.04
N ALA A 10 -1.33 11.99 -0.04
CA ALA A 10 -1.45 10.98 -1.10
C ALA A 10 -2.79 10.23 -1.00
N LEU A 11 -3.22 9.90 0.21
CA LEU A 11 -4.51 9.25 0.47
C LEU A 11 -5.70 10.17 0.20
N GLU A 12 -5.60 11.46 0.55
CA GLU A 12 -6.60 12.48 0.21
C GLU A 12 -6.80 12.56 -1.31
N ALA A 13 -5.71 12.68 -2.07
CA ALA A 13 -5.77 12.67 -3.53
C ALA A 13 -6.40 11.36 -4.07
N LEU A 14 -6.05 10.21 -3.49
CA LEU A 14 -6.64 8.93 -3.89
C LEU A 14 -8.15 8.87 -3.63
N ARG A 15 -8.64 9.48 -2.55
CA ARG A 15 -10.08 9.61 -2.29
C ARG A 15 -10.77 10.53 -3.29
N ASP A 16 -10.16 11.67 -3.61
CA ASP A 16 -10.71 12.67 -4.51
C ASP A 16 -10.85 12.16 -5.95
N PHE A 17 -9.89 11.35 -6.41
CA PHE A 17 -9.88 10.79 -7.77
C PHE A 17 -10.58 9.43 -7.88
N ARG A 18 -11.10 8.86 -6.79
CA ARG A 18 -11.76 7.55 -6.85
C ARG A 18 -13.04 7.62 -7.70
N SER A 19 -13.30 6.54 -8.41
CA SER A 19 -14.54 6.24 -9.10
C SER A 19 -15.21 4.99 -8.51
N GLY A 20 -16.43 4.68 -8.96
CA GLY A 20 -17.15 3.46 -8.53
C GLY A 20 -16.54 2.13 -9.01
N ARG A 21 -15.41 2.17 -9.73
CA ARG A 21 -14.67 0.96 -10.16
C ARG A 21 -13.37 0.76 -9.37
N ASP A 22 -13.01 1.67 -8.47
CA ASP A 22 -11.76 1.62 -7.74
C ASP A 22 -11.88 0.85 -6.43
N VAL A 23 -11.07 -0.19 -6.33
CA VAL A 23 -10.82 -0.99 -5.13
C VAL A 23 -9.54 -0.48 -4.48
N ILE A 24 -9.65 -0.09 -3.21
CA ILE A 24 -8.50 0.42 -2.45
C ILE A 24 -8.16 -0.59 -1.36
N VAL A 25 -6.94 -1.12 -1.40
CA VAL A 25 -6.40 -2.02 -0.38
C VAL A 25 -5.38 -1.23 0.44
N THR A 26 -5.63 -1.06 1.74
CA THR A 26 -4.70 -0.37 2.65
C THR A 26 -4.22 -1.30 3.74
N THR A 27 -3.01 -1.08 4.27
CA THR A 27 -2.51 -1.84 5.42
C THR A 27 -1.75 -0.96 6.42
N MET A 28 -1.69 -1.40 7.68
CA MET A 28 -0.92 -0.77 8.76
C MET A 28 -1.18 0.75 8.89
N GLY A 29 -0.13 1.58 8.82
CA GLY A 29 -0.25 3.04 8.95
C GLY A 29 -1.24 3.64 7.93
N ALA A 30 -1.16 3.21 6.67
CA ALA A 30 -2.08 3.67 5.62
C ALA A 30 -3.54 3.29 5.91
N ALA A 31 -3.79 2.11 6.47
CA ALA A 31 -5.14 1.68 6.86
C ALA A 31 -5.71 2.55 8.00
N ARG A 32 -4.88 2.89 9.00
CA ARG A 32 -5.28 3.76 10.12
C ARG A 32 -5.63 5.16 9.63
N GLU A 33 -4.77 5.75 8.78
CA GLU A 33 -5.02 7.06 8.18
C GLU A 33 -6.28 7.05 7.31
N TRP A 34 -6.48 6.01 6.48
CA TRP A 34 -7.64 5.88 5.61
C TRP A 34 -8.97 5.85 6.37
N MET A 35 -9.05 5.09 7.47
CA MET A 35 -10.23 5.04 8.33
C MET A 35 -10.50 6.38 9.03
N ALA A 36 -9.44 7.11 9.39
CA ALA A 36 -9.58 8.41 10.05
C ALA A 36 -10.10 9.53 9.12
N MET A 37 -10.12 9.31 7.80
CA MET A 37 -10.59 10.29 6.81
C MET A 37 -12.11 10.30 6.62
N GLY A 38 -12.85 9.41 7.29
CA GLY A 38 -14.31 9.37 7.25
C GLY A 38 -14.87 8.06 6.71
N PRO A 39 -16.13 8.04 6.27
CA PRO A 39 -16.82 6.82 5.86
C PRO A 39 -16.06 6.01 4.81
N LEU A 40 -16.14 4.68 4.91
CA LEU A 40 -15.52 3.76 3.95
C LEU A 40 -16.50 3.43 2.82
N HIS A 41 -15.96 3.24 1.63
CA HIS A 41 -16.71 2.68 0.51
C HIS A 41 -16.74 1.14 0.62
N PRO A 42 -17.77 0.45 0.08
CA PRO A 42 -17.82 -1.02 0.09
C PRO A 42 -16.63 -1.73 -0.59
N GLN A 43 -15.86 -1.00 -1.40
CA GLN A 43 -14.66 -1.51 -2.08
C GLN A 43 -13.35 -1.10 -1.38
N ASP A 44 -13.41 -0.59 -0.15
CA ASP A 44 -12.24 -0.31 0.67
C ASP A 44 -11.89 -1.54 1.52
N PHE A 45 -10.78 -2.18 1.19
CA PHE A 45 -10.21 -3.30 1.93
C PHE A 45 -9.17 -2.76 2.91
N VAL A 46 -9.56 -2.63 4.17
CA VAL A 46 -8.71 -2.10 5.24
C VAL A 46 -8.07 -3.26 6.02
N MET A 47 -6.78 -3.52 5.79
CA MET A 47 -6.04 -4.65 6.36
C MET A 47 -5.23 -4.23 7.60
N VAL A 48 -5.91 -4.15 8.75
CA VAL A 48 -5.32 -3.82 10.06
C VAL A 48 -6.14 -4.49 11.18
N PRO A 49 -5.54 -4.91 12.32
CA PRO A 49 -4.11 -4.91 12.65
C PRO A 49 -3.33 -6.09 12.05
N SER A 50 -3.99 -7.03 11.39
CA SER A 50 -3.37 -8.25 10.87
C SER A 50 -2.92 -8.10 9.41
N SER A 51 -2.08 -9.03 8.95
CA SER A 51 -1.70 -9.19 7.54
C SER A 51 -0.64 -8.21 7.01
N MET A 52 0.30 -7.80 7.86
CA MET A 52 1.49 -7.05 7.43
C MET A 52 2.22 -7.81 6.31
N GLY A 53 2.53 -7.11 5.22
CA GLY A 53 3.15 -7.69 4.02
C GLY A 53 2.23 -8.51 3.11
N GLN A 54 0.93 -8.64 3.38
CA GLN A 54 0.02 -9.41 2.51
C GLN A 54 -0.84 -8.55 1.57
N ALA A 55 -0.81 -7.22 1.72
CA ALA A 55 -1.66 -6.32 0.92
C ALA A 55 -1.38 -6.41 -0.59
N THR A 56 -0.12 -6.59 -0.98
CA THR A 56 0.28 -6.77 -2.39
C THR A 56 -0.24 -8.07 -2.98
N SER A 57 -0.18 -9.18 -2.22
CA SER A 57 -0.73 -10.48 -2.62
C SER A 57 -2.26 -10.42 -2.78
N LEU A 58 -2.96 -9.78 -1.84
CA LEU A 58 -4.41 -9.60 -1.93
C LEU A 58 -4.78 -8.73 -3.13
N GLY A 59 -4.10 -7.60 -3.32
CA GLY A 59 -4.32 -6.71 -4.45
C GLY A 59 -4.13 -7.40 -5.79
N LEU A 60 -3.08 -8.22 -5.91
CA LEU A 60 -2.86 -9.05 -7.10
C LEU A 60 -4.01 -10.03 -7.35
N GLY A 61 -4.45 -10.76 -6.32
CA GLY A 61 -5.58 -11.67 -6.44
C GLY A 61 -6.87 -10.97 -6.89
N LEU A 62 -7.18 -9.80 -6.31
CA LEU A 62 -8.32 -8.98 -6.70
C LEU A 62 -8.22 -8.51 -8.15
N ALA A 63 -7.04 -8.04 -8.58
CA ALA A 63 -6.82 -7.54 -9.92
C ALA A 63 -7.03 -8.65 -10.98
N LEU A 64 -6.55 -9.87 -10.69
CA LEU A 64 -6.74 -11.04 -11.56
C LEU A 64 -8.19 -11.52 -11.58
N ALA A 65 -8.86 -11.57 -10.43
CA ALA A 65 -10.22 -12.06 -10.32
C ALA A 65 -11.28 -11.09 -10.89
N ARG A 66 -10.98 -9.79 -10.86
CA ARG A 66 -11.89 -8.71 -11.28
C ARG A 66 -11.17 -7.75 -12.23
N PRO A 67 -10.91 -8.17 -13.48
CA PRO A 67 -10.25 -7.33 -14.49
C PRO A 67 -11.08 -6.08 -14.86
N ASP A 68 -12.36 -6.03 -14.49
CA ASP A 68 -13.24 -4.89 -14.64
C ASP A 68 -13.04 -3.80 -13.57
N LEU A 69 -12.31 -4.08 -12.50
CA LEU A 69 -12.03 -3.14 -11.43
C LEU A 69 -10.60 -2.63 -11.50
N ARG A 70 -10.35 -1.44 -10.94
CA ARG A 70 -9.01 -0.86 -10.79
C ARG A 70 -8.58 -1.06 -9.34
N VAL A 71 -7.48 -1.77 -9.12
CA VAL A 71 -7.00 -2.12 -7.78
C VAL A 71 -5.78 -1.28 -7.43
N THR A 72 -5.90 -0.51 -6.35
CA THR A 72 -4.77 0.26 -5.80
C THR A 72 -4.43 -0.27 -4.42
N VAL A 73 -3.20 -0.73 -4.24
CA VAL A 73 -2.65 -1.15 -2.94
C VAL A 73 -1.82 -0.02 -2.37
N VAL A 74 -2.13 0.42 -1.15
CA VAL A 74 -1.29 1.36 -0.39
C VAL A 74 -0.60 0.59 0.73
N ASN A 75 0.70 0.38 0.56
CA ASN A 75 1.56 -0.43 1.40
C ASN A 75 2.64 0.43 2.08
N GLY A 76 3.08 0.05 3.27
CA GLY A 76 4.27 0.65 3.90
C GLY A 76 5.56 -0.05 3.45
N ASP A 77 6.70 0.62 3.52
CA ASP A 77 8.03 0.05 3.29
C ASP A 77 8.29 -1.16 4.20
N GLY A 78 7.96 -1.07 5.49
CA GLY A 78 8.08 -2.20 6.42
C GLY A 78 7.27 -3.43 5.96
N SER A 79 6.01 -3.23 5.58
CA SER A 79 5.19 -4.30 4.99
C SER A 79 5.78 -4.84 3.69
N MET A 80 6.32 -3.97 2.84
CA MET A 80 6.93 -4.37 1.57
C MET A 80 8.14 -5.27 1.79
N LEU A 81 9.00 -4.92 2.75
CA LEU A 81 10.19 -5.70 3.12
C LEU A 81 9.86 -7.10 3.65
N MET A 82 8.70 -7.26 4.30
CA MET A 82 8.25 -8.59 4.77
C MET A 82 7.82 -9.52 3.64
N ASN A 83 7.49 -9.00 2.45
CA ASN A 83 7.03 -9.82 1.33
C ASN A 83 7.49 -9.25 -0.02
N LEU A 84 8.81 -9.06 -0.17
CA LEU A 84 9.41 -8.62 -1.43
C LEU A 84 9.13 -9.60 -2.59
N GLY A 85 9.03 -10.90 -2.30
CA GLY A 85 8.72 -11.93 -3.29
C GLY A 85 7.39 -11.70 -4.02
N SER A 86 6.43 -10.99 -3.42
CA SER A 86 5.18 -10.63 -4.10
C SER A 86 5.40 -9.76 -5.35
N LEU A 87 6.44 -8.91 -5.38
CA LEU A 87 6.76 -8.10 -6.56
C LEU A 87 7.21 -8.96 -7.74
N VAL A 88 7.91 -10.06 -7.50
CA VAL A 88 8.30 -11.02 -8.54
C VAL A 88 7.05 -11.62 -9.20
N THR A 89 6.08 -12.02 -8.39
CA THR A 89 4.81 -12.57 -8.89
C THR A 89 3.98 -11.51 -9.65
N ILE A 90 3.90 -10.29 -9.12
CA ILE A 90 3.22 -9.17 -9.80
C ILE A 90 3.89 -8.89 -11.15
N ALA A 91 5.22 -8.85 -11.20
CA ALA A 91 5.98 -8.60 -12.41
C ALA A 91 5.86 -9.76 -13.44
N ALA A 92 5.67 -10.99 -12.98
CA ALA A 92 5.43 -12.13 -13.87
C ALA A 92 4.03 -12.07 -14.51
N LEU A 93 3.01 -11.75 -13.72
CA LEU A 93 1.61 -11.77 -14.16
C LEU A 93 1.15 -10.48 -14.86
N ARG A 94 1.75 -9.33 -14.52
CA ARG A 94 1.53 -8.00 -15.14
C ARG A 94 0.05 -7.63 -15.31
N PRO A 95 -0.79 -7.71 -14.27
CA PRO A 95 -2.18 -7.29 -14.37
C PRO A 95 -2.24 -5.78 -14.73
N PRO A 96 -2.93 -5.38 -15.81
CA PRO A 96 -2.93 -3.99 -16.28
C PRO A 96 -3.73 -3.05 -15.38
N ASN A 97 -4.48 -3.60 -14.43
CA ASN A 97 -5.40 -2.90 -13.54
C ASN A 97 -4.91 -2.86 -12.08
N LEU A 98 -3.64 -3.16 -11.81
CA LEU A 98 -3.05 -3.12 -10.47
C LEU A 98 -2.02 -1.99 -10.34
N VAL A 99 -2.16 -1.18 -9.30
CA VAL A 99 -1.15 -0.19 -8.87
C VAL A 99 -0.74 -0.50 -7.43
N VAL A 100 0.56 -0.53 -7.17
CA VAL A 100 1.13 -0.66 -5.82
C VAL A 100 1.84 0.64 -5.46
N ILE A 101 1.36 1.31 -4.42
CA ILE A 101 1.95 2.50 -3.82
C ILE A 101 2.68 2.06 -2.56
N VAL A 102 3.99 2.36 -2.47
CA VAL A 102 4.79 2.10 -1.28
C VAL A 102 5.11 3.42 -0.59
N SER A 103 4.59 3.60 0.62
CA SER A 103 4.90 4.72 1.49
C SER A 103 6.16 4.41 2.29
N VAL A 104 7.21 5.21 2.12
CA VAL A 104 8.51 5.02 2.77
C VAL A 104 8.68 6.02 3.90
N ASN A 105 8.72 5.54 5.14
CA ASN A 105 9.04 6.34 6.32
C ASN A 105 10.25 5.79 7.10
N GLY A 106 10.78 4.63 6.72
CA GLY A 106 11.93 4.03 7.37
C GLY A 106 11.61 3.38 8.73
N ALA A 107 10.34 3.13 9.05
CA ALA A 107 9.95 2.68 10.38
C ALA A 107 8.77 1.69 10.40
N TYR A 108 8.88 0.68 11.24
CA TYR A 108 7.74 -0.13 11.66
C TYR A 108 6.90 0.64 12.69
N GLU A 109 6.10 1.61 12.22
CA GLU A 109 5.34 2.55 13.08
C GLU A 109 4.45 1.85 14.11
N VAL A 110 3.79 0.75 13.71
CA VAL A 110 2.77 0.08 14.54
C VAL A 110 3.38 -0.65 15.74
N THR A 111 4.65 -1.05 15.68
CA THR A 111 5.32 -1.85 16.72
C THR A 111 6.22 -1.04 17.65
N GLY A 112 6.26 0.29 17.50
CA GLY A 112 7.12 1.18 18.29
C GLY A 112 8.19 1.92 17.47
N ALA A 113 7.98 2.08 16.16
CA ALA A 113 8.82 2.87 15.27
C ALA A 113 10.29 2.40 15.19
N GLN A 114 10.51 1.09 15.26
CA GLN A 114 11.81 0.52 15.00
C GLN A 114 12.22 0.77 13.54
N PRO A 115 13.48 1.08 13.24
CA PRO A 115 13.93 1.29 11.88
C PRO A 115 13.68 0.08 10.98
N THR A 116 13.21 0.31 9.76
CA THR A 116 13.11 -0.75 8.75
C THR A 116 14.51 -1.14 8.23
N PRO A 117 14.70 -2.40 7.77
CA PRO A 117 15.94 -2.81 7.14
C PRO A 117 16.34 -1.88 5.99
N GLY A 118 17.64 -1.55 5.89
CA GLY A 118 18.19 -0.68 4.84
C GLY A 118 18.31 0.80 5.24
N VAL A 119 17.56 1.28 6.25
CA VAL A 119 17.61 2.68 6.70
C VAL A 119 19.02 3.10 7.14
N ALA A 120 19.68 2.29 7.97
CA ALA A 120 21.05 2.59 8.43
C ALA A 120 22.09 2.60 7.31
N ALA A 121 21.83 1.87 6.21
CA ALA A 121 22.69 1.83 5.04
C ALA A 121 22.38 2.94 4.02
N GLY A 122 21.32 3.74 4.24
CA GLY A 122 20.87 4.74 3.27
C GLY A 122 20.29 4.12 2.00
N THR A 123 19.72 2.90 2.09
CA THR A 123 19.10 2.23 0.94
C THR A 123 17.90 3.04 0.46
N ASP A 124 17.90 3.41 -0.83
CA ASP A 124 16.72 3.91 -1.52
C ASP A 124 15.95 2.72 -2.10
N LEU A 125 14.72 2.52 -1.62
CA LEU A 125 13.86 1.42 -2.08
C LEU A 125 13.38 1.61 -3.53
N ALA A 126 13.50 2.83 -4.07
CA ALA A 126 13.07 3.17 -5.42
C ALA A 126 14.21 3.22 -6.46
N ALA A 127 15.47 3.06 -6.04
CA ALA A 127 16.65 3.05 -6.92
C ALA A 127 16.85 1.70 -7.61
#